data_AF-K9WZ69-F1
#
_entry.id   AF-K9WZ69-F1
#
_cell.length_a   1.000
_cell.length_b   1.000
_cell.length_c   1.000
_cell.angle_alpha   90.00
_cell.angle_beta   90.00
_cell.angle_gamma   90.00
#
_symmetry.space_group_name_H-M   'P 1'
#
loop_
_entity.id
_entity.type
_entity.pdbx_description
1 polymer ?
#
loop_
_entity_poly.entity_id
_entity_poly.type
_entity_poly.pdbx_seq_one_letter_code
_entity_poly.pdbx_strand_id
1 'polypeptide(L)'
;MALPTVILPGYLESAIAYGQLEQSLQDLGFPTATVPLRRRDWIPTFGGRPVTPIVQQLDRTVKRILQKYNAAQINLIGHSAGGWISRIYLGEKPYLGSTWDAHPSVATLITLGTPHISQERWTRWNLDFVKNNYPGAFYKNVRYVCVAGKTIFGERRRGSWLAYSSYQLTCGQGNTWGDGITPIAAAHLDGAQNLVLEGAKHSPRSPGIWYGSPELLKAWVPYLA
;
A
#
# COMPACT_ATOMS: atom_id res chain seq x y z
N MET A 1 -8.22 23.32 4.72
CA MET A 1 -7.85 22.19 5.60
C MET A 1 -7.28 21.10 4.73
N ALA A 2 -6.25 20.39 5.21
CA ALA A 2 -5.75 19.21 4.50
C ALA A 2 -6.84 18.15 4.38
N LEU A 3 -6.84 17.39 3.28
CA LEU A 3 -7.80 16.29 3.11
C LEU A 3 -7.58 15.23 4.21
N PRO A 4 -8.66 14.63 4.74
CA PRO A 4 -8.51 13.53 5.67
C PRO A 4 -7.84 12.33 4.98
N THR A 5 -7.00 11.61 5.71
CA THR A 5 -6.17 10.51 5.21
C THR A 5 -6.61 9.19 5.82
N VAL A 6 -6.72 8.16 4.99
CA VAL A 6 -7.02 6.79 5.43
C VAL A 6 -5.82 5.89 5.17
N ILE A 7 -5.39 5.13 6.18
CA ILE A 7 -4.29 4.14 6.03
C ILE A 7 -4.90 2.74 5.92
N LEU A 8 -4.58 2.01 4.84
CA LEU A 8 -4.88 0.59 4.70
C LEU A 8 -3.63 -0.26 5.02
N PRO A 9 -3.65 -1.05 6.12
CA PRO A 9 -2.58 -1.96 6.46
C PRO A 9 -2.22 -2.99 5.38
N GLY A 10 -0.97 -3.45 5.44
CA GLY A 10 -0.47 -4.60 4.68
C GLY A 10 -0.95 -5.94 5.21
N TYR A 11 -0.73 -6.99 4.41
CA TYR A 11 -1.19 -8.35 4.67
C TYR A 11 -0.76 -8.87 6.05
N LEU A 12 -1.65 -9.60 6.74
CA LEU A 12 -1.46 -10.15 8.08
C LEU A 12 -1.17 -9.13 9.19
N GLU A 13 -1.30 -7.82 8.90
CA GLU A 13 -1.02 -6.77 9.88
C GLU A 13 -2.31 -6.19 10.49
N SER A 14 -2.19 -5.69 11.72
CA SER A 14 -3.26 -4.98 12.43
C SER A 14 -3.07 -3.47 12.36
N ALA A 15 -4.16 -2.71 12.50
CA ALA A 15 -4.14 -1.25 12.59
C ALA A 15 -3.18 -0.72 13.68
N ILE A 16 -3.05 -1.45 14.80
CA ILE A 16 -2.17 -1.09 15.92
C ILE A 16 -0.73 -0.84 15.47
N ALA A 17 -0.22 -1.58 14.48
CA ALA A 17 1.15 -1.43 14.01
C ALA A 17 1.40 -0.10 13.29
N TYR A 18 0.35 0.61 12.88
CA TYR A 18 0.43 1.90 12.18
C TYR A 18 0.15 3.09 13.11
N GLY A 19 -0.08 2.85 14.41
CA GLY A 19 -0.46 3.91 15.35
C GLY A 19 0.53 5.07 15.39
N GLN A 20 1.83 4.80 15.31
CA GLN A 20 2.85 5.86 15.25
C GLN A 20 2.75 6.68 13.95
N LEU A 21 2.52 6.03 12.81
CA LEU A 21 2.34 6.74 11.53
C LEU A 21 1.07 7.59 11.56
N GLU A 22 -0.04 7.02 12.05
CA GLU A 22 -1.30 7.73 12.21
C GLU A 22 -1.14 8.98 13.09
N GLN A 23 -0.48 8.85 14.25
CA GLN A 23 -0.21 9.99 15.14
C GLN A 23 0.70 11.03 14.47
N SER A 24 1.77 10.59 13.82
CA SER A 24 2.72 11.50 13.16
C SER A 24 2.05 12.32 12.06
N LEU A 25 1.14 11.72 11.29
CA LEU A 25 0.38 12.43 10.26
C LEU A 25 -0.63 13.43 10.87
N GLN A 26 -1.27 13.07 12.00
CA GLN A 26 -2.13 13.99 12.74
C GLN A 26 -1.36 15.19 13.27
N ASP A 27 -0.17 14.97 13.85
CA ASP A 27 0.71 16.03 14.36
C ASP A 27 1.19 16.97 13.24
N LEU A 28 1.32 16.44 12.02
CA LEU A 28 1.63 17.21 10.81
C LEU A 28 0.41 17.90 10.18
N GLY A 29 -0.77 17.80 10.80
CA GLY A 29 -1.98 18.51 10.37
C GLY A 29 -2.83 17.77 9.34
N PHE A 30 -2.56 16.48 9.08
CA PHE A 30 -3.39 15.62 8.22
C PHE A 30 -4.33 14.78 9.10
N PRO A 31 -5.66 15.06 9.12
CA PRO A 31 -6.58 14.23 9.89
C PRO A 31 -6.51 12.80 9.40
N THR A 32 -6.10 11.85 10.24
CA THR A 32 -5.74 10.50 9.77
C THR A 32 -6.48 9.42 10.56
N ALA A 33 -6.88 8.35 9.87
CA ALA A 33 -7.39 7.14 10.50
C ALA A 33 -6.93 5.88 9.77
N THR A 34 -6.51 4.87 10.52
CA THR A 34 -6.18 3.54 9.99
C THR A 34 -7.43 2.68 9.91
N VAL A 35 -7.59 1.94 8.81
CA VAL A 35 -8.65 0.93 8.69
C VAL A 35 -8.48 -0.07 9.85
N PRO A 36 -9.52 -0.32 10.67
CA PRO A 36 -9.40 -0.98 11.98
C PRO A 36 -9.24 -2.51 11.86
N LEU A 37 -8.34 -2.96 10.98
CA LEU A 37 -8.05 -4.37 10.73
C LEU A 37 -7.35 -5.01 11.93
N ARG A 38 -7.75 -6.26 12.21
CA ARG A 38 -7.06 -7.19 13.09
C ARG A 38 -6.35 -8.24 12.23
N ARG A 39 -5.30 -8.87 12.77
CA ARG A 39 -4.60 -9.94 12.03
C ARG A 39 -5.53 -11.08 11.57
N ARG A 40 -6.55 -11.41 12.36
CA ARG A 40 -7.55 -12.43 12.05
C ARG A 40 -8.46 -12.08 10.87
N ASP A 41 -8.60 -10.80 10.54
CA ASP A 41 -9.47 -10.35 9.43
C ASP A 41 -8.88 -10.75 8.07
N TRP A 42 -7.59 -11.09 8.02
CA TRP A 42 -6.91 -11.61 6.84
C TRP A 42 -7.15 -13.11 6.61
N ILE A 43 -7.56 -13.89 7.62
CA ILE A 43 -7.76 -15.35 7.50
C ILE A 43 -8.67 -15.73 6.32
N PRO A 44 -9.79 -15.04 6.06
CA PRO A 44 -10.65 -15.34 4.90
C PRO A 44 -9.95 -15.21 3.54
N THR A 45 -8.85 -14.45 3.45
CA THR A 45 -8.11 -14.17 2.21
C THR A 45 -6.98 -15.18 1.93
N PHE A 46 -6.78 -16.17 2.82
CA PHE A 46 -5.69 -17.13 2.70
C PHE A 46 -5.79 -17.98 1.44
N GLY A 47 -4.65 -18.37 0.89
CA GLY A 47 -4.57 -19.19 -0.34
C GLY A 47 -5.00 -18.43 -1.60
N GLY A 48 -4.85 -17.11 -1.63
CA GLY A 48 -5.23 -16.29 -2.79
C GLY A 48 -6.72 -16.03 -2.92
N ARG A 49 -7.49 -16.30 -1.85
CA ARG A 49 -8.91 -15.98 -1.80
C ARG A 49 -9.16 -14.47 -1.93
N PRO A 50 -10.39 -14.07 -2.25
CA PRO A 50 -10.72 -12.67 -2.49
C PRO A 50 -10.46 -11.79 -1.28
N VAL A 51 -10.00 -10.56 -1.52
CA VAL A 51 -9.80 -9.53 -0.48
C VAL A 51 -11.06 -8.70 -0.20
N THR A 52 -12.22 -9.10 -0.74
CA THR A 52 -13.50 -8.38 -0.58
C THR A 52 -13.80 -7.99 0.88
N PRO A 53 -13.59 -8.85 1.90
CA PRO A 53 -13.81 -8.45 3.29
C PRO A 53 -12.91 -7.28 3.76
N ILE A 54 -11.70 -7.18 3.22
CA ILE A 54 -10.77 -6.08 3.51
C ILE A 54 -11.24 -4.81 2.80
N VAL A 55 -11.65 -4.90 1.55
CA VAL A 55 -12.18 -3.75 0.79
C VAL A 55 -13.46 -3.21 1.43
N GLN A 56 -14.34 -4.08 1.95
CA GLN A 56 -15.52 -3.68 2.71
C GLN A 56 -15.17 -2.86 3.96
N GLN A 57 -14.11 -3.24 4.68
CA GLN A 57 -13.67 -2.48 5.85
C GLN A 57 -13.04 -1.14 5.47
N LEU A 58 -12.29 -1.11 4.35
CA LEU A 58 -11.79 0.14 3.78
C LEU A 58 -12.96 1.07 3.42
N ASP A 59 -13.94 0.60 2.65
CA ASP A 59 -15.10 1.38 2.20
C ASP A 59 -15.88 2.01 3.37
N ARG A 60 -16.18 1.20 4.40
CA ARG A 60 -16.84 1.71 5.63
C ARG A 60 -16.01 2.79 6.32
N THR A 61 -14.69 2.62 6.35
CA THR A 61 -13.78 3.60 6.97
C THR A 61 -13.75 4.90 6.17
N VAL A 62 -13.62 4.82 4.84
CA VAL A 62 -13.61 5.99 3.95
C VAL A 62 -14.92 6.76 4.05
N LYS A 63 -16.07 6.09 3.95
CA LYS A 63 -17.40 6.73 4.09
C LYS A 63 -17.57 7.45 5.42
N ARG A 64 -17.17 6.81 6.51
CA ARG A 64 -17.19 7.43 7.85
C ARG A 64 -16.29 8.66 7.94
N ILE A 65 -15.11 8.61 7.34
CA ILE A 65 -14.15 9.72 7.37
C ILE A 65 -14.62 10.89 6.51
N LEU A 66 -15.12 10.64 5.29
CA LEU A 66 -15.74 11.66 4.45
C LEU A 66 -16.87 12.37 5.19
N GLN A 67 -17.76 11.61 5.84
CA GLN A 67 -18.86 12.17 6.65
C GLN A 67 -18.36 12.97 7.85
N LYS A 68 -17.42 12.42 8.63
CA LYS A 68 -16.90 13.05 9.86
C LYS A 68 -16.27 14.42 9.58
N TYR A 69 -15.56 14.55 8.47
CA TYR A 69 -14.85 15.79 8.11
C TYR A 69 -15.60 16.64 7.08
N ASN A 70 -16.82 16.24 6.69
CA ASN A 70 -17.60 16.88 5.62
C ASN A 70 -16.76 17.12 4.35
N ALA A 71 -15.98 16.11 3.96
CA ALA A 71 -15.04 16.17 2.84
C ALA A 71 -15.60 15.43 1.62
N ALA A 72 -15.32 15.95 0.43
CA ALA A 72 -15.67 15.27 -0.83
C ALA A 72 -14.66 14.16 -1.19
N GLN A 73 -13.42 14.28 -0.73
CA GLN A 73 -12.34 13.34 -1.03
C GLN A 73 -11.46 13.07 0.19
N ILE A 74 -10.74 11.96 0.15
CA ILE A 74 -9.66 11.59 1.07
C ILE A 74 -8.31 11.49 0.36
N ASN A 75 -7.23 11.48 1.13
CA ASN A 75 -5.99 10.82 0.74
C ASN A 75 -6.02 9.36 1.23
N LEU A 76 -5.46 8.44 0.44
CA LEU A 76 -5.38 7.03 0.77
C LEU A 76 -3.91 6.59 0.81
N ILE A 77 -3.49 5.96 1.89
CA ILE A 77 -2.17 5.37 2.05
C ILE A 77 -2.34 3.85 2.11
N GLY A 78 -1.74 3.13 1.17
CA GLY A 78 -1.73 1.67 1.18
C GLY A 78 -0.31 1.14 1.43
N HIS A 79 -0.11 0.36 2.47
CA HIS A 79 1.17 -0.30 2.73
C HIS A 79 1.16 -1.75 2.23
N SER A 80 2.24 -2.17 1.54
CA SER A 80 2.39 -3.54 1.05
C SER A 80 1.11 -3.97 0.29
N ALA A 81 0.44 -5.05 0.71
CA ALA A 81 -0.82 -5.47 0.10
C ALA A 81 -1.93 -4.40 0.09
N GLY A 82 -1.96 -3.53 1.10
CA GLY A 82 -2.92 -2.43 1.18
C GLY A 82 -2.90 -1.50 -0.04
N GLY A 83 -1.75 -1.34 -0.71
CA GLY A 83 -1.67 -0.48 -1.90
C GLY A 83 -2.37 -1.07 -3.13
N TRP A 84 -2.20 -2.36 -3.43
CA TRP A 84 -2.92 -2.96 -4.55
C TRP A 84 -4.39 -3.27 -4.22
N ILE A 85 -4.72 -3.53 -2.95
CA ILE A 85 -6.12 -3.60 -2.48
C ILE A 85 -6.80 -2.25 -2.66
N SER A 86 -6.11 -1.14 -2.37
CA SER A 86 -6.61 0.20 -2.62
C SER A 86 -6.90 0.44 -4.10
N ARG A 87 -6.09 -0.11 -5.02
CA ARG A 87 -6.37 -0.03 -6.47
C ARG A 87 -7.64 -0.81 -6.87
N ILE A 88 -7.96 -1.92 -6.20
CA ILE A 88 -9.27 -2.60 -6.37
C ILE A 88 -10.40 -1.68 -5.89
N TYR A 89 -10.21 -1.01 -4.76
CA TYR A 89 -11.22 -0.09 -4.20
C TYR A 89 -11.51 1.12 -5.09
N LEU A 90 -10.50 1.69 -5.74
CA LEU A 90 -10.70 2.78 -6.71
C LEU A 90 -11.56 2.33 -7.91
N GLY A 91 -11.55 1.04 -8.21
CA GLY A 91 -11.96 0.47 -9.48
C GLY A 91 -13.48 0.36 -9.74
N GLU A 92 -13.86 0.66 -10.99
CA GLU A 92 -15.22 0.50 -11.52
C GLU A 92 -15.53 -0.92 -12.06
N LYS A 93 -14.51 -1.75 -12.30
CA LYS A 93 -14.69 -3.13 -12.77
C LYS A 93 -15.08 -4.05 -11.62
N PRO A 94 -16.07 -4.95 -11.82
CA PRO A 94 -16.48 -5.89 -10.79
C PRO A 94 -15.33 -6.78 -10.32
N TYR A 95 -15.02 -6.71 -9.03
CA TYR A 95 -14.12 -7.64 -8.35
C TYR A 95 -14.98 -8.69 -7.62
N LEU A 96 -15.19 -9.81 -8.31
CA LEU A 96 -16.03 -10.94 -7.85
C LEU A 96 -17.42 -10.52 -7.37
N GLY A 97 -18.12 -9.76 -8.22
CA GLY A 97 -19.50 -9.36 -8.01
C GLY A 97 -19.69 -8.06 -7.23
N SER A 98 -18.61 -7.44 -6.73
CA SER A 98 -18.66 -6.11 -6.10
C SER A 98 -17.93 -5.08 -6.95
N THR A 99 -18.57 -3.93 -7.16
CA THR A 99 -17.96 -2.73 -7.75
C THR A 99 -17.87 -1.65 -6.67
N TRP A 100 -16.73 -0.98 -6.59
CA TRP A 100 -16.46 0.01 -5.55
C TRP A 100 -16.49 1.44 -6.07
N ASP A 101 -15.93 1.65 -7.27
CA ASP A 101 -15.97 2.93 -8.00
C ASP A 101 -15.58 4.13 -7.13
N ALA A 102 -14.58 3.95 -6.26
CA ALA A 102 -14.23 4.94 -5.25
C ALA A 102 -13.26 6.02 -5.76
N HIS A 103 -12.79 5.92 -7.00
CA HIS A 103 -11.84 6.88 -7.57
C HIS A 103 -12.31 8.36 -7.53
N PRO A 104 -13.61 8.72 -7.56
CA PRO A 104 -14.02 10.12 -7.38
C PRO A 104 -13.77 10.63 -5.95
N SER A 105 -13.82 9.74 -4.96
CA SER A 105 -13.69 10.06 -3.53
C SER A 105 -12.25 10.02 -3.01
N VAL A 106 -11.26 9.75 -3.87
CA VAL A 106 -9.84 9.67 -3.49
C VAL A 106 -9.04 10.66 -4.32
N ALA A 107 -8.40 11.64 -3.68
CA ALA A 107 -7.57 12.62 -4.35
C ALA A 107 -6.15 12.09 -4.62
N THR A 108 -5.56 11.41 -3.64
CA THR A 108 -4.20 10.84 -3.74
C THR A 108 -4.20 9.40 -3.24
N LEU A 109 -3.52 8.51 -3.96
CA LEU A 109 -3.10 7.20 -3.48
C LEU A 109 -1.58 7.18 -3.31
N ILE A 110 -1.10 7.08 -2.07
CA ILE A 110 0.30 6.83 -1.75
C ILE A 110 0.48 5.34 -1.43
N THR A 111 1.41 4.68 -2.10
CA THR A 111 1.77 3.29 -1.80
C THR A 111 3.13 3.22 -1.12
N LEU A 112 3.22 2.44 -0.04
CA LEU A 112 4.45 2.25 0.74
C LEU A 112 4.90 0.81 0.59
N GLY A 113 5.99 0.56 -0.16
CA GLY A 113 6.53 -0.78 -0.38
C GLY A 113 5.51 -1.77 -0.98
N THR A 114 4.58 -1.29 -1.82
CA THR A 114 3.52 -2.14 -2.40
C THR A 114 4.03 -2.88 -3.63
N PRO A 115 4.01 -4.22 -3.68
CA PRO A 115 4.25 -4.93 -4.93
C PRO A 115 3.05 -4.75 -5.88
N HIS A 116 3.27 -4.15 -7.04
CA HIS A 116 2.28 -3.99 -8.11
C HIS A 116 2.26 -5.14 -9.12
N ILE A 117 3.21 -6.06 -8.99
CA ILE A 117 3.33 -7.31 -9.75
C ILE A 117 3.73 -8.44 -8.79
N SER A 118 3.41 -9.68 -9.13
CA SER A 118 3.88 -10.87 -8.41
C SER A 118 3.93 -12.08 -9.36
N GLN A 119 4.93 -12.95 -9.19
CA GLN A 119 4.95 -14.28 -9.81
C GLN A 119 4.43 -15.37 -8.85
N GLU A 120 4.21 -15.04 -7.58
CA GLU A 120 3.73 -15.97 -6.56
C GLU A 120 2.28 -16.37 -6.84
N ARG A 121 2.04 -17.69 -7.02
CA ARG A 121 0.75 -18.26 -7.44
C ARG A 121 -0.46 -17.74 -6.65
N TRP A 122 -0.33 -17.55 -5.35
CA TRP A 122 -1.43 -17.18 -4.47
C TRP A 122 -1.82 -15.69 -4.59
N THR A 123 -0.85 -14.79 -4.67
CA THR A 123 -1.10 -13.34 -4.78
C THR A 123 -1.30 -12.91 -6.23
N ARG A 124 -0.79 -13.69 -7.18
CA ARG A 124 -0.80 -13.41 -8.62
C ARG A 124 -2.18 -13.13 -9.17
N TRP A 125 -3.21 -13.92 -8.86
CA TRP A 125 -4.54 -13.69 -9.45
C TRP A 125 -5.13 -12.31 -9.08
N ASN A 126 -5.00 -11.89 -7.82
CA ASN A 126 -5.47 -10.57 -7.37
C ASN A 126 -4.68 -9.44 -8.03
N LEU A 127 -3.37 -9.59 -8.12
CA LEU A 127 -2.51 -8.60 -8.75
C LEU A 127 -2.69 -8.55 -10.28
N ASP A 128 -2.93 -9.69 -10.92
CA ASP A 128 -3.24 -9.79 -12.35
C ASP A 128 -4.59 -9.10 -12.64
N PHE A 129 -5.60 -9.28 -11.78
CA PHE A 129 -6.84 -8.52 -11.88
C PHE A 129 -6.58 -7.02 -11.87
N VAL A 130 -5.79 -6.51 -10.91
CA VAL A 130 -5.46 -5.09 -10.81
C VAL A 130 -4.65 -4.62 -12.02
N LYS A 131 -3.62 -5.37 -12.41
CA LYS A 131 -2.74 -5.03 -13.54
C LYS A 131 -3.50 -4.94 -14.86
N ASN A 132 -4.40 -5.90 -15.10
CA ASN A 132 -5.13 -5.99 -16.38
C ASN A 132 -6.26 -4.97 -16.47
N ASN A 133 -6.94 -4.67 -15.37
CA ASN A 133 -8.09 -3.76 -15.37
C ASN A 133 -7.70 -2.29 -15.11
N TYR A 134 -6.61 -2.05 -14.37
CA TYR A 134 -6.19 -0.73 -13.94
C TYR A 134 -4.68 -0.52 -14.14
N PRO A 135 -4.13 -0.67 -15.36
CA PRO A 135 -2.69 -0.58 -15.60
C PRO A 135 -2.14 0.81 -15.21
N GLY A 136 -0.93 0.82 -14.63
CA GLY A 136 -0.26 2.06 -14.22
C GLY A 136 -1.06 2.89 -13.22
N ALA A 137 -0.76 4.18 -13.18
CA ALA A 137 -1.57 5.24 -12.60
C ALA A 137 -2.84 5.45 -13.45
N PHE A 138 -3.78 4.52 -13.33
CA PHE A 138 -4.91 4.39 -14.25
C PHE A 138 -5.86 5.59 -14.25
N TYR A 139 -6.25 6.06 -13.06
CA TYR A 139 -7.22 7.14 -12.92
C TYR A 139 -6.55 8.51 -12.98
N LYS A 140 -6.80 9.28 -14.03
CA LYS A 140 -6.20 10.62 -14.23
C LYS A 140 -6.57 11.63 -13.14
N ASN A 141 -7.72 11.46 -12.49
CA ASN A 141 -8.20 12.32 -11.41
C ASN A 141 -7.65 11.93 -10.03
N VAL A 142 -6.83 10.88 -9.94
CA VAL A 142 -6.17 10.42 -8.72
C VAL A 142 -4.66 10.62 -8.87
N ARG A 143 -4.03 11.31 -7.91
CA ARG A 143 -2.57 11.41 -7.86
C ARG A 143 -2.00 10.11 -7.29
N TYR A 144 -1.15 9.42 -8.06
CA TYR A 144 -0.46 8.21 -7.61
C TYR A 144 0.97 8.54 -7.20
N VAL A 145 1.36 8.13 -5.98
CA VAL A 145 2.72 8.24 -5.47
C VAL A 145 3.16 6.88 -4.97
N CYS A 146 4.23 6.34 -5.54
CA CYS A 146 4.73 5.01 -5.21
C CYS A 146 6.10 5.12 -4.53
N VAL A 147 6.15 4.74 -3.26
CA VAL A 147 7.35 4.87 -2.42
C VAL A 147 7.99 3.49 -2.25
N ALA A 148 9.19 3.34 -2.80
CA ALA A 148 9.98 2.12 -2.70
C ALA A 148 11.14 2.30 -1.71
N GLY A 149 11.41 1.29 -0.87
CA GLY A 149 12.57 1.27 0.01
C GLY A 149 13.78 0.65 -0.69
N LYS A 150 14.96 1.20 -0.43
CA LYS A 150 16.25 0.68 -0.89
C LYS A 150 17.17 0.46 0.30
N THR A 151 17.21 -0.78 0.78
CA THR A 151 17.93 -1.14 2.02
C THR A 151 18.69 -2.44 1.89
N ILE A 152 18.08 -3.45 1.27
CA ILE A 152 18.64 -4.80 1.19
C ILE A 152 18.77 -5.19 -0.27
N PHE A 153 20.01 -5.40 -0.70
CA PHE A 153 20.30 -6.06 -1.98
C PHE A 153 20.09 -7.56 -1.83
N GLY A 154 19.16 -8.12 -2.58
CA GLY A 154 18.86 -9.54 -2.58
C GLY A 154 20.02 -10.35 -3.15
N GLU A 155 20.50 -11.32 -2.39
CA GLU A 155 21.60 -12.20 -2.81
C GLU A 155 21.44 -13.58 -2.16
N ARG A 156 21.89 -14.64 -2.84
CA ARG A 156 21.90 -16.03 -2.33
C ARG A 156 22.98 -16.24 -1.27
N ARG A 157 22.97 -15.44 -0.21
CA ARG A 157 23.87 -15.53 0.94
C ARG A 157 23.12 -15.36 2.26
N ARG A 158 23.72 -15.83 3.36
CA ARG A 158 23.17 -15.65 4.72
C ARG A 158 22.90 -14.17 4.99
N GLY A 159 21.74 -13.86 5.57
CA GLY A 159 21.30 -12.49 5.86
C GLY A 159 20.56 -11.77 4.72
N SER A 160 20.74 -12.18 3.46
CA SER A 160 20.02 -11.61 2.30
C SER A 160 19.11 -12.60 1.56
N TRP A 161 19.25 -13.90 1.86
CA TRP A 161 18.50 -14.96 1.18
C TRP A 161 16.96 -14.78 1.22
N LEU A 162 16.40 -14.27 2.32
CA LEU A 162 14.95 -13.99 2.41
C LEU A 162 14.52 -12.91 1.41
N ALA A 163 15.30 -11.83 1.31
CA ALA A 163 15.06 -10.77 0.34
C ALA A 163 15.22 -11.29 -1.09
N TYR A 164 16.30 -12.04 -1.37
CA TYR A 164 16.50 -12.69 -2.67
C TYR A 164 15.29 -13.52 -3.10
N SER A 165 14.83 -14.43 -2.23
CA SER A 165 13.71 -15.32 -2.51
C SER A 165 12.42 -14.54 -2.71
N SER A 166 12.14 -13.53 -1.88
CA SER A 166 10.96 -12.66 -2.02
C SER A 166 10.97 -11.88 -3.34
N TYR A 167 12.12 -11.29 -3.70
CA TYR A 167 12.26 -10.53 -4.94
C TYR A 167 12.14 -11.43 -6.17
N GLN A 168 12.74 -12.62 -6.14
CA GLN A 168 12.58 -13.63 -7.19
C GLN A 168 11.12 -14.01 -7.40
N LEU A 169 10.35 -14.21 -6.32
CA LEU A 169 8.92 -14.50 -6.40
C LEU A 169 8.08 -13.30 -6.83
N THR A 170 8.54 -12.08 -6.60
CA THR A 170 7.77 -10.87 -6.93
C THR A 170 8.00 -10.42 -8.37
N CYS A 171 9.25 -10.25 -8.78
CA CYS A 171 9.60 -9.70 -10.10
C CYS A 171 10.42 -10.64 -10.99
N GLY A 172 10.74 -11.86 -10.54
CA GLY A 172 11.54 -12.81 -11.33
C GLY A 172 13.06 -12.60 -11.24
N GLN A 173 13.52 -11.61 -10.47
CA GLN A 173 14.93 -11.32 -10.26
C GLN A 173 15.24 -11.15 -8.77
N GLY A 174 15.94 -12.13 -8.20
CA GLY A 174 16.37 -12.09 -6.80
C GLY A 174 17.54 -11.11 -6.55
N ASN A 175 18.42 -10.92 -7.53
CA ASN A 175 19.56 -10.00 -7.44
C ASN A 175 19.16 -8.56 -7.78
N THR A 176 18.47 -7.91 -6.85
CA THR A 176 18.00 -6.53 -6.99
C THR A 176 17.88 -5.84 -5.63
N TRP A 177 17.69 -4.53 -5.65
CA TRP A 177 17.46 -3.72 -4.46
C TRP A 177 15.99 -3.68 -4.07
N GLY A 178 15.74 -3.64 -2.77
CA GLY A 178 14.41 -3.47 -2.19
C GLY A 178 14.46 -3.20 -0.69
N ASP A 179 13.29 -3.28 -0.06
CA ASP A 179 13.08 -3.00 1.36
C ASP A 179 13.22 -4.24 2.27
N GLY A 180 13.70 -5.35 1.72
CA GLY A 180 13.81 -6.67 2.35
C GLY A 180 12.68 -7.63 1.97
N ILE A 181 11.58 -7.15 1.40
CA ILE A 181 10.43 -7.96 0.98
C ILE A 181 10.02 -7.61 -0.45
N THR A 182 9.84 -6.33 -0.75
CA THR A 182 9.40 -5.83 -2.05
C THR A 182 10.58 -5.21 -2.80
N PRO A 183 10.91 -5.67 -4.02
CA PRO A 183 11.93 -5.06 -4.84
C PRO A 183 11.44 -3.74 -5.43
N ILE A 184 12.34 -2.77 -5.65
CA ILE A 184 12.00 -1.44 -6.19
C ILE A 184 11.25 -1.55 -7.52
N ALA A 185 11.69 -2.45 -8.40
CA ALA A 185 11.08 -2.68 -9.71
C ALA A 185 9.61 -3.13 -9.64
N ALA A 186 9.17 -3.74 -8.53
CA ALA A 186 7.77 -4.09 -8.32
C ALA A 186 7.00 -3.02 -7.54
N ALA A 187 7.70 -2.11 -6.84
CA ALA A 187 7.08 -1.07 -6.04
C ALA A 187 6.70 0.17 -6.84
N HIS A 188 7.33 0.38 -8.00
CA HIS A 188 7.02 1.49 -8.90
C HIS A 188 5.87 1.16 -9.84
N LEU A 189 5.20 2.21 -10.31
CA LEU A 189 4.04 2.12 -11.19
C LEU A 189 4.18 3.14 -12.33
N ASP A 190 3.90 2.71 -13.55
CA ASP A 190 3.95 3.58 -14.73
C ASP A 190 2.96 4.75 -14.59
N GLY A 191 3.41 5.96 -14.91
CA GLY A 191 2.60 7.18 -14.80
C GLY A 191 2.41 7.71 -13.36
N ALA A 192 2.95 7.04 -12.34
CA ALA A 192 2.95 7.53 -10.97
C ALA A 192 4.19 8.39 -10.66
N GLN A 193 4.12 9.19 -9.60
CA GLN A 193 5.31 9.75 -8.96
C GLN A 193 6.04 8.62 -8.21
N ASN A 194 7.14 8.15 -8.77
CA ASN A 194 7.94 7.07 -8.18
C ASN A 194 9.07 7.64 -7.32
N LEU A 195 9.12 7.24 -6.05
CA LEU A 195 10.12 7.65 -5.07
C LEU A 195 10.94 6.45 -4.60
N VAL A 196 12.21 6.68 -4.27
CA VAL A 196 13.09 5.69 -3.66
C VAL A 196 13.64 6.27 -2.37
N LEU A 197 13.44 5.57 -1.25
CA LEU A 197 13.94 5.96 0.07
C LEU A 197 15.06 5.02 0.50
N GLU A 198 16.25 5.59 0.68
CA GLU A 198 17.39 4.85 1.21
C GLU A 198 17.14 4.46 2.68
N GLY A 199 17.47 3.21 3.03
CA GLY A 199 17.37 2.70 4.40
C GLY A 199 15.98 2.29 4.87
N ALA A 200 14.91 2.61 4.12
CA ALA A 200 13.55 2.21 4.44
C ALA A 200 13.35 0.68 4.35
N LYS A 201 13.01 0.04 5.48
CA LYS A 201 12.62 -1.38 5.53
C LYS A 201 11.11 -1.55 5.33
N HIS A 202 10.71 -2.77 5.00
CA HIS A 202 9.33 -3.08 4.64
C HIS A 202 8.31 -2.75 5.73
N SER A 203 8.50 -3.30 6.95
CA SER A 203 7.42 -3.35 7.94
C SER A 203 7.66 -2.38 9.11
N PRO A 204 6.59 -1.79 9.69
CA PRO A 204 6.65 -1.07 10.98
C PRO A 204 7.18 -1.91 12.14
N ARG A 205 7.18 -3.25 12.02
CA ARG A 205 7.76 -4.16 13.02
C ARG A 205 9.19 -4.59 12.74
N SER A 206 9.73 -4.25 11.57
CA SER A 206 11.13 -4.54 11.26
C SER A 206 12.04 -3.67 12.13
N PRO A 207 13.11 -4.22 12.74
CA PRO A 207 14.09 -3.40 13.45
C PRO A 207 14.70 -2.34 12.52
N GLY A 208 14.78 -1.09 12.96
CA GLY A 208 15.32 0.03 12.19
C GLY A 208 14.22 0.97 11.65
N ILE A 209 14.55 1.74 10.61
CA ILE A 209 13.62 2.69 10.00
C ILE A 209 12.74 2.00 8.93
N TRP A 210 11.50 2.45 8.81
CA TRP A 210 10.54 2.02 7.80
C TRP A 210 9.84 3.26 7.22
N TYR A 211 9.00 3.08 6.21
CA TYR A 211 8.36 4.20 5.48
C TYR A 211 7.67 5.25 6.38
N GLY A 212 7.09 4.82 7.50
CA GLY A 212 6.42 5.70 8.46
C GLY A 212 7.29 6.23 9.60
N SER A 213 8.60 5.99 9.58
CA SER A 213 9.53 6.57 10.55
C SER A 213 9.68 8.08 10.32
N PRO A 214 9.77 8.90 11.39
CA PRO A 214 9.76 10.37 11.30
C PRO A 214 10.77 10.96 10.31
N GLU A 215 11.94 10.35 10.17
CA GLU A 215 13.03 10.84 9.34
C GLU A 215 12.73 10.70 7.84
N LEU A 216 11.84 9.76 7.49
CA LEU A 216 11.46 9.44 6.12
C LEU A 216 10.15 10.12 5.69
N LEU A 217 9.32 10.57 6.63
CA LEU A 217 8.05 11.25 6.34
C LEU A 217 8.23 12.46 5.43
N LYS A 218 9.27 13.27 5.66
CA LYS A 218 9.56 14.47 4.86
C LYS A 218 9.71 14.21 3.36
N ALA A 219 10.03 12.98 2.97
CA ALA A 219 10.26 12.63 1.58
C ALA A 219 8.95 12.38 0.79
N TRP A 220 7.86 12.02 1.47
CA TRP A 220 6.62 11.62 0.79
C TRP A 220 5.34 12.27 1.36
N VAL A 221 5.33 12.73 2.62
CA VAL A 221 4.19 13.44 3.21
C VAL A 221 3.80 14.72 2.46
N PRO A 222 4.71 15.51 1.85
CA PRO A 222 4.32 16.66 1.04
C PRO A 222 3.34 16.34 -0.10
N TYR A 223 3.30 15.09 -0.55
CA TYR A 223 2.33 14.63 -1.55
C TYR A 223 0.94 14.32 -0.99
N LEU A 224 0.67 14.56 0.29
CA LEU A 224 -0.68 14.57 0.87
C LEU A 224 -1.35 15.94 0.75
N ALA A 225 -0.59 17.00 0.45
CA ALA A 225 -1.07 18.37 0.28
C ALA A 225 -1.52 18.67 -1.16
#